data_AF-A0A2R4MDU4-F1
#
_entry.id   AF-A0A2R4MDU4-F1
#
_cell.length_a   1.000
_cell.length_b   1.000
_cell.length_c   1.000
_cell.angle_alpha   90.00
_cell.angle_beta   90.00
_cell.angle_gamma   90.00
#
_symmetry.space_group_name_H-M   'P 1'
#
loop_
_entity.id
_entity.type
_entity.pdbx_description
1 polymer ?
#
loop_
_entity_poly.entity_id
_entity_poly.type
_entity_poly.pdbx_seq_one_letter_code
_entity_poly.pdbx_strand_id
1 'polypeptide(L)'
;MTWRQAARRVIMEVHQSLPDDATLKQRKKALFDAYPFGLRRWFPYKMWCEEQKKYLANYGGPAPRSSKQEESHLVYSEEGQLKSKLDLFNEANQS
;
A
#
# COMPACT_ATOMS: atom_id res chain seq x y z
N MET A 1 1.40 -10.60 -14.67
CA MET A 1 0.39 -9.97 -13.79
C MET A 1 0.93 -9.94 -12.37
N THR A 2 0.94 -8.79 -11.69
CA THR A 2 1.47 -8.66 -10.32
C THR A 2 0.39 -8.90 -9.26
N TRP A 3 0.76 -9.21 -8.01
CA TRP A 3 -0.17 -9.33 -6.88
C TRP A 3 -1.06 -8.09 -6.72
N ARG A 4 -0.50 -6.90 -6.96
CA ARG A 4 -1.23 -5.63 -6.89
C ARG A 4 -2.25 -5.51 -8.03
N GLN A 5 -1.90 -5.90 -9.26
CA GLN A 5 -2.83 -5.93 -10.38
C GLN A 5 -3.99 -6.91 -10.15
N ALA A 6 -3.71 -8.09 -9.62
CA ALA A 6 -4.73 -9.06 -9.27
C ALA A 6 -5.67 -8.55 -8.17
N ALA A 7 -5.12 -7.89 -7.13
CA ALA A 7 -5.95 -7.30 -6.07
C ALA A 7 -6.88 -6.21 -6.62
N ARG A 8 -6.37 -5.32 -7.48
CA ARG A 8 -7.18 -4.27 -8.12
C ARG A 8 -8.31 -4.83 -8.97
N ARG A 9 -8.01 -5.85 -9.76
CA ARG A 9 -9.00 -6.51 -10.61
C ARG A 9 -10.18 -7.02 -9.77
N VAL A 10 -9.90 -7.75 -8.70
CA VAL A 10 -10.95 -8.30 -7.82
C VAL A 10 -11.71 -7.19 -7.10
N ILE A 11 -11.03 -6.12 -6.65
CA ILE A 11 -11.71 -4.96 -6.05
C ILE A 11 -12.68 -4.31 -7.04
N MET A 12 -12.31 -4.19 -8.32
CA MET A 12 -13.20 -3.66 -9.36
C MET A 12 -14.40 -4.56 -9.62
N GLU A 13 -14.18 -5.88 -9.70
CA GLU A 13 -15.26 -6.86 -9.86
C GLU A 13 -16.25 -6.78 -8.68
N VAL A 14 -15.74 -6.71 -7.44
CA VAL A 14 -16.56 -6.50 -6.24
C VAL A 14 -17.30 -5.16 -6.31
N HIS A 15 -16.63 -4.08 -6.69
CA HIS A 15 -17.24 -2.76 -6.79
C HIS A 15 -18.41 -2.73 -7.77
N GLN A 16 -18.26 -3.37 -8.94
CA GLN A 16 -19.32 -3.49 -9.95
C GLN A 16 -20.51 -4.34 -9.49
N SER A 17 -20.28 -5.28 -8.58
CA SER A 17 -21.34 -6.13 -8.02
C SER A 17 -22.12 -5.48 -6.86
N LEU A 18 -21.63 -4.35 -6.34
CA LEU A 18 -22.24 -3.68 -5.20
C LEU A 18 -23.27 -2.63 -5.64
N PRO A 19 -24.36 -2.44 -4.88
CA PRO A 19 -25.25 -1.31 -5.04
C PRO A 19 -24.52 0.04 -4.91
N ASP A 20 -25.00 1.06 -5.60
CA ASP A 20 -24.41 2.41 -5.52
C ASP A 20 -24.47 3.00 -4.11
N ASP A 21 -25.54 2.70 -3.38
CA ASP A 21 -25.79 3.11 -1.99
C ASP A 21 -25.13 2.18 -0.94
N ALA A 22 -24.31 1.22 -1.37
CA ALA A 22 -23.66 0.27 -0.47
C ALA A 22 -22.84 1.00 0.60
N THR A 23 -23.16 0.69 1.87
CA THR A 23 -22.49 1.24 3.04
C THR A 23 -21.03 0.79 3.11
N LEU A 24 -20.19 1.55 3.84
CA LEU A 24 -18.81 1.18 4.09
C LEU A 24 -18.67 -0.24 4.71
N LYS A 25 -19.64 -0.64 5.56
CA LYS A 25 -19.67 -1.98 6.18
C LYS A 25 -19.90 -3.07 5.14
N GLN A 26 -20.85 -2.88 4.22
CA GLN A 26 -21.11 -3.82 3.12
C GLN A 26 -19.91 -3.93 2.19
N ARG A 27 -19.30 -2.79 1.82
CA ARG A 27 -18.06 -2.76 1.01
C ARG A 27 -16.94 -3.56 1.66
N LYS A 28 -16.69 -3.36 2.97
CA LYS A 28 -15.69 -4.13 3.73
C LYS A 28 -15.98 -5.63 3.74
N LYS A 29 -17.23 -6.01 3.96
CA LYS A 29 -17.64 -7.43 3.98
C LYS A 29 -17.44 -8.09 2.61
N ALA A 30 -17.90 -7.44 1.54
CA ALA A 30 -17.77 -7.97 0.18
C ALA A 30 -16.30 -8.18 -0.21
N LEU A 31 -15.42 -7.23 0.14
CA LEU A 31 -13.98 -7.38 -0.06
C LEU A 31 -13.39 -8.54 0.75
N PHE A 32 -13.80 -8.69 2.02
CA PHE A 32 -13.33 -9.80 2.85
C PHE A 32 -13.67 -11.16 2.24
N ASP A 33 -14.89 -11.31 1.71
CA ASP A 33 -15.38 -12.55 1.12
C ASP A 33 -14.70 -12.84 -0.24
N ALA A 34 -14.35 -11.82 -1.02
CA ALA A 34 -13.78 -11.95 -2.36
C ALA A 34 -12.26 -12.22 -2.41
N TYR A 35 -11.61 -12.52 -1.27
CA TYR A 35 -10.15 -12.63 -1.21
C TYR A 35 -9.56 -13.67 -2.19
N PRO A 36 -8.63 -13.29 -3.09
CA PRO A 36 -8.21 -14.18 -4.20
C PRO A 36 -6.94 -15.00 -3.96
N PHE A 37 -6.15 -14.74 -2.92
CA PHE A 37 -4.77 -15.28 -2.80
C PHE A 37 -4.63 -16.47 -1.84
N GLY A 38 -5.74 -17.17 -1.56
CA GLY A 38 -5.77 -18.35 -0.70
C GLY A 38 -5.45 -18.04 0.76
N LEU A 39 -4.21 -18.21 1.17
CA LEU A 39 -3.77 -17.99 2.54
C LEU A 39 -3.56 -16.49 2.82
N ARG A 40 -4.21 -15.97 3.85
CA ARG A 40 -4.12 -14.55 4.28
C ARG A 40 -2.83 -14.23 5.03
N ARG A 41 -1.69 -14.46 4.38
CA ARG A 41 -0.33 -14.22 4.91
C ARG A 41 0.63 -13.74 3.81
N TRP A 42 1.80 -13.28 4.25
CA TRP A 42 2.89 -12.86 3.37
C TRP A 42 2.56 -11.65 2.48
N PHE A 43 3.35 -11.48 1.42
CA PHE A 43 3.30 -10.36 0.50
C PHE A 43 1.96 -10.21 -0.26
N PRO A 44 1.29 -11.28 -0.74
CA PRO A 44 0.01 -11.14 -1.43
C PRO A 44 -1.08 -10.55 -0.54
N TYR A 45 -1.13 -10.99 0.73
CA TYR A 45 -2.05 -10.44 1.72
C TYR A 45 -1.75 -8.97 2.04
N LYS A 46 -0.47 -8.58 2.13
CA LYS A 46 -0.09 -7.16 2.30
C LYS A 46 -0.61 -6.30 1.15
N MET A 47 -0.40 -6.74 -0.10
CA MET A 47 -0.87 -6.02 -1.29
C MET A 47 -2.39 -5.91 -1.33
N TRP A 48 -3.10 -6.99 -0.99
CA TRP A 48 -4.56 -6.98 -0.84
C TRP A 48 -5.03 -5.94 0.18
N CYS A 49 -4.44 -5.92 1.38
CA CYS A 49 -4.77 -4.96 2.43
C CYS A 49 -4.48 -3.51 2.03
N GLU A 50 -3.41 -3.25 1.29
CA GLU A 50 -3.10 -1.89 0.78
C GLU A 50 -4.14 -1.41 -0.23
N GLU A 51 -4.47 -2.22 -1.22
CA GLU A 51 -5.42 -1.82 -2.26
C GLU A 51 -6.84 -1.69 -1.71
N GLN A 52 -7.25 -2.56 -0.76
CA GLN A 52 -8.51 -2.38 -0.04
C GLN A 52 -8.58 -1.04 0.69
N LYS A 53 -7.51 -0.63 1.40
CA LYS A 53 -7.49 0.66 2.11
C LYS A 53 -7.61 1.84 1.16
N LYS A 54 -6.91 1.80 0.02
CA LYS A 54 -7.02 2.83 -1.02
C LYS A 54 -8.45 2.93 -1.56
N TYR A 55 -9.08 1.80 -1.86
CA TYR A 55 -10.47 1.77 -2.31
C TYR A 55 -11.42 2.32 -1.24
N LEU A 56 -11.33 1.83 0.00
CA LEU A 56 -12.23 2.21 1.09
C LEU A 56 -12.08 3.68 1.49
N ALA A 57 -10.91 4.29 1.31
CA ALA A 57 -10.69 5.72 1.58
C ALA A 57 -11.64 6.61 0.76
N ASN A 58 -12.02 6.20 -0.45
CA ASN A 58 -13.00 6.92 -1.28
C ASN A 58 -14.43 6.86 -0.73
N TYR A 59 -14.71 5.98 0.26
CA TYR A 59 -16.05 5.73 0.82
C TYR A 59 -16.10 5.99 2.34
N GLY A 60 -15.23 6.87 2.85
CA GLY A 60 -15.17 7.21 4.27
C GLY A 60 -14.39 6.20 5.13
N GLY A 61 -13.61 5.32 4.50
CA GLY A 61 -12.63 4.48 5.19
C GLY A 61 -11.39 5.27 5.64
N PRO A 62 -10.55 4.68 6.52
CA PRO A 62 -9.33 5.35 6.96
C PRO A 62 -8.39 5.56 5.76
N ALA A 63 -7.76 6.73 5.72
CA ALA A 63 -6.78 7.06 4.69
C ALA A 63 -5.69 5.97 4.60
N PRO A 64 -5.21 5.63 3.39
CA PRO A 64 -4.09 4.73 3.26
C PRO A 64 -2.91 5.31 4.05
N ARG A 65 -2.19 4.47 4.80
CA ARG A 65 -0.95 4.91 5.45
C ARG A 65 -0.05 5.44 4.33
N SER A 66 0.27 6.74 4.37
CA SER A 66 1.29 7.28 3.49
C SER A 66 2.54 6.44 3.69
N SER A 67 3.19 6.06 2.59
CA SER A 67 4.49 5.43 2.61
C SER A 67 5.51 6.44 3.11
N LYS A 68 5.46 6.79 4.41
CA LYS A 68 6.59 7.38 5.15
C LYS A 68 7.66 6.30 5.27
N GLN A 69 8.38 6.02 4.19
CA GLN A 69 9.62 5.24 4.22
C GLN A 69 10.76 5.88 3.39
N GLU A 70 10.56 7.05 2.78
CA GLU A 70 11.63 7.74 2.04
C GLU A 70 12.32 8.85 2.87
N GLU A 71 11.64 9.50 3.80
CA GLU A 71 12.24 10.61 4.58
C GLU A 71 13.14 10.16 5.74
N SER A 72 13.15 8.88 6.13
CA SER A 72 14.05 8.37 7.18
C SER A 72 15.46 8.03 6.70
N HIS A 73 15.78 8.32 5.44
CA HIS A 73 17.08 8.07 4.83
C HIS A 73 17.96 9.31 4.69
N LEU A 74 17.44 10.50 5.05
CA LEU A 74 18.24 11.72 5.07
C LEU A 74 18.97 11.85 6.41
N VAL A 75 20.28 11.99 6.34
CA VAL A 75 21.19 12.21 7.47
C VAL A 75 22.05 13.42 7.15
N TYR A 76 22.39 14.19 8.17
CA TYR A 76 23.37 15.25 8.01
C TYR A 76 24.75 14.60 7.84
N SER A 77 25.45 14.94 6.76
CA SER A 77 26.87 14.67 6.61
C SER A 77 27.68 15.45 7.65
N GLU A 78 28.95 15.11 7.84
CA GLU A 78 29.85 15.82 8.76
C GLU A 78 29.98 17.32 8.43
N GLU A 79 29.76 17.69 7.17
CA GLU A 79 29.77 19.08 6.67
C GLU A 79 28.44 19.83 6.91
N GLY A 80 27.47 19.19 7.59
CA GLY A 80 26.17 19.79 7.91
C GLY A 80 25.18 19.82 6.73
N GLN A 81 25.42 19.04 5.67
CA GLN A 81 24.52 18.95 4.52
C GLN A 81 23.60 17.72 4.63
N LEU A 82 22.32 17.87 4.31
CA LEU A 82 21.39 16.74 4.21
C LEU A 82 21.77 15.87 3.02
N LYS A 83 22.19 14.62 3.28
CA LYS A 83 22.51 13.60 2.28
C LYS A 83 21.70 12.33 2.52
N SER A 84 21.48 11.53 1.48
CA SER A 84 20.91 10.20 1.69
C SER A 84 21.96 9.25 2.28
N LYS A 85 21.54 8.25 3.07
CA LYS A 85 22.45 7.20 3.56
C LYS A 85 23.18 6.44 2.44
N LEU A 86 22.59 6.39 1.25
CA LEU A 86 23.20 5.73 0.09
C LEU A 86 24.35 6.56 -0.48
N ASP A 87 24.19 7.88 -0.54
CA ASP A 87 25.23 8.80 -1.03
C ASP A 87 26.44 8.78 -0.10
N LEU A 88 26.21 8.81 1.23
CA LEU A 88 27.29 8.70 2.23
C LEU A 88 28.05 7.37 2.14
N PHE A 89 27.33 6.26 1.91
CA PHE A 89 27.95 4.94 1.79
C PHE A 89 28.80 4.81 0.51
N ASN A 90 28.37 5.45 -0.58
CA ASN A 90 29.14 5.45 -1.84
C ASN A 90 30.38 6.35 -1.77
N GLU A 91 30.31 7.49 -1.06
CA GLU A 91 31.46 8.37 -0.81
C GLU A 91 32.54 7.68 0.05
N ALA A 92 32.13 6.98 1.11
CA ALA A 92 33.06 6.30 2.02
C ALA A 92 33.84 5.12 1.38
N ASN A 93 33.38 4.59 0.24
CA ASN A 93 33.99 3.47 -0.47
C ASN A 93 34.77 3.89 -1.72
N GLN A 94 34.95 5.19 -1.96
CA GLN A 94 35.73 5.73 -3.09
C GLN A 94 37.11 6.31 -2.68
N SER A 95 37.50 6.17 -1.41
CA SER A 95 38.79 6.61 -0.84
C SER A 95 39.76 5.46 -0.60
#